data_AF-A0A1G1FDV5-F1
#
_entry.id   AF-A0A1G1FDV5-F1
#
_cell.length_a   1.000
_cell.length_b   1.000
_cell.length_c   1.000
_cell.angle_alpha   90.00
_cell.angle_beta   90.00
_cell.angle_gamma   90.00
#
_symmetry.space_group_name_H-M   'P 1'
#
loop_
_entity.id
_entity.type
_entity.pdbx_description
1 polymer ?
#
loop_
_entity_poly.entity_id
_entity_poly.type
_entity_poly.pdbx_seq_one_letter_code
_entity_poly.pdbx_strand_id
1 'polypeptide(L)' 'MKAEISATLKTESAEDAQKLLNRVFEGLLKDGLIENYTFEIETGAAVITEKCIFFKGNVIA' A
#
# COMPACT_ATOMS: atom_id res chain seq x y z
N MET A 1 -6.38 -18.52 -4.97
CA MET A 1 -5.53 -17.43 -5.48
C MET A 1 -6.12 -16.14 -4.95
N LYS A 2 -5.37 -15.37 -4.17
CA LYS A 2 -5.80 -14.00 -3.85
C LYS A 2 -4.88 -13.02 -4.58
N ALA A 3 -5.43 -11.86 -4.93
CA ALA A 3 -4.75 -10.89 -5.76
C ALA A 3 -3.66 -10.17 -4.96
N GLU A 4 -2.54 -9.87 -5.63
CA GLU A 4 -1.51 -8.94 -5.18
C GLU A 4 -1.65 -7.66 -6.00
N ILE A 5 -1.66 -6.51 -5.33
CA ILE A 5 -1.71 -5.20 -6.00
C ILE A 5 -0.40 -4.46 -5.74
N SER A 6 0.18 -3.95 -6.82
CA SER A 6 1.27 -2.99 -6.77
C SER A 6 0.78 -1.63 -7.26
N ALA A 7 1.15 -0.56 -6.54
CA ALA A 7 0.85 0.81 -6.96
C ALA A 7 2.07 1.71 -6.85
N THR A 8 2.30 2.53 -7.87
CA THR A 8 3.33 3.58 -7.84
C THR A 8 2.64 4.93 -7.92
N LEU A 9 2.96 5.83 -6.98
CA LEU A 9 2.37 7.16 -6.90
C LEU A 9 3.47 8.22 -6.87
N LYS A 10 3.41 9.17 -7.80
CA LYS A 10 4.30 10.35 -7.82
C LYS A 10 3.58 11.51 -7.15
N THR A 11 4.18 12.09 -6.12
CA THR A 11 3.57 13.16 -5.31
C THR A 11 4.64 14.08 -4.73
N GLU A 12 4.27 15.30 -4.35
CA GLU A 12 5.16 16.20 -3.61
C GLU A 12 5.16 15.89 -2.10
N SER A 13 4.10 15.26 -1.59
CA SER A 13 3.91 14.91 -0.18
C SER A 13 3.81 13.40 0.01
N ALA A 14 4.87 12.78 0.53
CA ALA A 14 4.89 11.35 0.82
C ALA A 14 3.83 10.95 1.85
N GLU A 15 3.62 11.78 2.87
CA GLU A 15 2.70 11.48 3.96
C GLU A 15 1.25 11.40 3.48
N ASP A 16 0.82 12.33 2.61
CA ASP A 16 -0.54 12.32 2.07
C ASP A 16 -0.76 11.14 1.13
N ALA A 17 0.25 10.81 0.32
CA ALA A 17 0.22 9.61 -0.52
C ALA A 17 0.11 8.32 0.32
N GLN A 18 0.88 8.22 1.40
CA GLN A 18 0.86 7.04 2.25
C GLN A 18 -0.49 6.87 2.95
N LYS A 19 -1.07 7.96 3.47
CA LYS A 19 -2.43 7.94 4.06
C LYS A 19 -3.49 7.51 3.03
N LEU A 20 -3.40 8.03 1.80
CA LEU A 20 -4.32 7.66 0.72
C LEU A 20 -4.19 6.17 0.39
N LEU A 21 -2.98 5.69 0.14
CA LEU A 21 -2.69 4.31 -0.25
C LEU A 21 -3.10 3.34 0.86
N ASN A 22 -2.77 3.62 2.11
CA ASN A 22 -3.20 2.82 3.25
C ASN A 22 -4.72 2.73 3.34
N ARG A 23 -5.43 3.84 3.19
CA ARG A 23 -6.91 3.83 3.21
C ARG A 23 -7.51 2.96 2.10
N VAL A 24 -6.94 3.01 0.90
CA VAL A 24 -7.41 2.21 -0.24
C VAL A 24 -7.12 0.72 -0.01
N PHE A 25 -5.88 0.37 0.32
CA PHE A 25 -5.48 -1.02 0.49
C PHE A 25 -6.09 -1.68 1.72
N GLU A 26 -6.25 -0.95 2.82
CA GLU A 26 -6.99 -1.46 3.98
C GLU A 26 -8.45 -1.77 3.65
N GLY A 27 -9.10 -0.97 2.80
CA GLY A 27 -10.45 -1.26 2.32
C GLY A 27 -10.50 -2.59 1.55
N LEU A 28 -9.59 -2.75 0.59
CA LEU A 28 -9.49 -3.96 -0.23
C LEU A 28 -9.13 -5.21 0.60
N LEU A 29 -8.30 -5.04 1.64
CA LEU A 29 -7.97 -6.10 2.59
C LEU A 29 -9.17 -6.50 3.45
N LYS A 30 -9.92 -5.52 3.98
CA LYS A 30 -11.13 -5.76 4.78
C LYS A 30 -12.21 -6.47 3.99
N ASP A 31 -12.35 -6.13 2.71
CA ASP A 31 -13.29 -6.77 1.78
C ASP A 31 -12.80 -8.15 1.30
N GLY A 32 -11.57 -8.56 1.66
CA GLY A 32 -11.00 -9.86 1.31
C GLY A 32 -10.62 -10.00 -0.17
N LEU A 33 -10.54 -8.89 -0.91
CA LEU A 33 -10.24 -8.86 -2.33
C LEU A 33 -8.75 -9.10 -2.62
N ILE A 34 -7.88 -8.74 -1.67
CA ILE A 34 -6.44 -8.90 -1.75
C ILE A 34 -5.89 -9.54 -0.45
N GLU A 35 -4.69 -10.11 -0.51
CA GLU A 35 -3.93 -10.51 0.69
C GLU A 35 -2.69 -9.66 0.88
N ASN A 36 -2.09 -9.22 -0.21
CA ASN A 36 -0.83 -8.52 -0.18
C ASN A 36 -0.94 -7.28 -1.05
N TYR A 37 -0.26 -6.23 -0.63
CA TYR A 37 -0.08 -5.06 -1.46
C TYR A 37 1.32 -4.50 -1.28
N THR A 38 1.82 -3.87 -2.33
CA THR A 38 3.08 -3.13 -2.30
C THR A 38 2.81 -1.78 -2.90
N PHE A 39 3.35 -0.73 -2.31
CA PHE A 39 3.31 0.57 -2.94
C PHE A 39 4.67 1.25 -2.94
N GLU A 40 4.86 2.07 -3.96
CA GLU A 40 6.01 2.92 -4.12
C GLU A 40 5.54 4.37 -4.25
N ILE A 41 6.08 5.23 -3.41
CA ILE A 41 5.82 6.66 -3.40
C ILE A 41 7.10 7.34 -3.86
N GLU A 42 7.04 7.93 -5.05
CA GLU A 42 8.11 8.76 -5.57
C GLU A 42 7.81 10.22 -5.26
N THR A 43 8.69 10.85 -4.49
CA THR A 43 8.71 12.30 -4.30
C THR A 43 9.87 12.92 -5.04
N GLY A 44 9.82 14.23 -5.27
CA GLY A 44 10.93 14.96 -5.90
C GLY A 44 12.28 14.82 -5.16
N ALA A 45 12.28 14.39 -3.89
CA ALA A 45 13.47 14.23 -3.06
C ALA A 45 13.84 12.76 -2.77
N ALA A 46 12.89 11.83 -2.80
CA ALA A 46 13.10 10.45 -2.36
C ALA A 46 12.05 9.47 -2.90
N VAL A 47 12.42 8.20 -3.01
CA VAL A 47 11.51 7.08 -3.28
C VAL A 47 11.30 6.29 -1.99
N ILE A 48 10.05 6.04 -1.63
CA ILE A 48 9.64 5.27 -0.46
C ILE A 48 8.89 4.04 -0.97
N THR A 49 9.39 2.85 -0.66
CA THR A 49 8.74 1.59 -1.02
C THR A 49 8.30 0.87 0.25
N GLU A 50 7.03 0.50 0.34
CA GLU A 50 6.47 -0.23 1.48
C GLU A 50 5.76 -1.49 0.97
N LYS A 51 6.08 -2.63 1.60
CA LYS A 51 5.50 -3.93 1.27
C LYS A 51 4.70 -4.43 2.46
N CYS A 52 3.39 -4.53 2.28
CA CYS A 52 2.48 -4.94 3.32
C CYS A 52 1.90 -6.32 3.02
N ILE A 53 2.01 -7.23 3.99
CA ILE A 53 1.53 -8.60 3.90
C ILE A 53 0.45 -8.81 4.96
N PHE A 54 -0.74 -9.25 4.56
CA PHE A 54 -1.78 -9.62 5.50
C PHE A 54 -1.60 -11.07 5.93
N PHE A 55 -1.16 -11.27 7.18
CA PHE A 55 -0.92 -12.59 7.74
C PHE A 55 -1.72 -12.79 9.03
N LYS A 56 -2.54 -13.85 9.07
CA LYS A 56 -3.34 -14.24 10.24
C LYS A 56 -4.16 -13.09 10.85
N GLY A 57 -4.78 -12.26 10.02
CA GLY A 57 -5.64 -11.16 10.47
C GLY A 57 -4.89 -9.87 10.83
N ASN A 58 -3.58 -9.81 10.64
CA ASN A 58 -2.76 -8.63 10.91
C ASN A 58 -1.98 -8.20 9.66
N VAL A 59 -1.82 -6.89 9.47
CA VAL A 59 -0.90 -6.34 8.46
C VAL A 59 0.50 -6.33 9.06
N ILE A 60 1.46 -6.88 8.34
CA ILE A 60 2.89 -6.79 8.65
C ILE A 60 3.51 -5.91 7.55
N ALA A 61 4.04 -4.76 7.94
CA ALA A 61 4.71 -3.78 7.08
C ALA A 61 6.23 -3.80 7.35
#